data_AF-A0A1Q3T246-F1
#
_entry.id   AF-A0A1Q3T246-F1
#
_cell.length_a   1.000
_cell.length_b   1.000
_cell.length_c   1.000
_cell.angle_alpha   90.00
_cell.angle_beta   90.00
_cell.angle_gamma   90.00
#
_symmetry.space_group_name_H-M   'P 1'
#
loop_
_entity.id
_entity.type
_entity.pdbx_description
1 polymer ?
#
loop_
_entity_poly.entity_id
_entity_poly.type
_entity_poly.pdbx_seq_one_letter_code
_entity_poly.pdbx_strand_id
1 'polypeptide(L)' 'MADVENINGHNVGFAFLRFYKQHPEIGVPVGEQNGDVGGYQNFLNAKLSWTGEKVEVYWVSSNAAPDWMDGQEKKQFEV' A
#
# COMPACT_ATOMS: atom_id res chain seq x y z
N MET A 1 5.15 20.13 0.11
CA MET A 1 3.75 19.78 0.41
C MET A 1 3.70 18.28 0.53
N ALA A 2 3.31 17.72 1.67
CA ALA A 2 3.11 16.28 1.76
C ALA A 2 1.75 15.99 1.12
N ASP A 3 1.74 15.43 -0.11
CA ASP A 3 0.49 15.09 -0.79
C ASP A 3 -0.14 13.88 -0.09
N VAL A 4 -1.08 14.15 0.81
CA VAL A 4 -1.99 13.15 1.37
C VAL A 4 -3.31 13.31 0.64
N GLU A 5 -3.81 12.23 0.02
CA GLU A 5 -5.14 12.22 -0.60
C GLU A 5 -6.07 11.28 0.18
N ASN A 6 -7.33 11.70 0.35
CA ASN A 6 -8.36 10.84 0.91
C ASN A 6 -9.00 10.03 -0.21
N ILE A 7 -8.83 8.70 -0.15
CA ILE A 7 -9.32 7.76 -1.14
C ILE A 7 -10.17 6.73 -0.41
N ASN A 8 -11.42 6.55 -0.82
CA ASN A 8 -12.34 5.59 -0.20
C ASN A 8 -12.49 5.76 1.34
N GLY A 9 -12.37 6.99 1.84
CA GLY A 9 -12.42 7.28 3.29
C GLY A 9 -11.10 7.07 4.03
N HIS A 10 -10.02 6.69 3.36
CA HIS A 10 -8.70 6.47 3.95
C HIS A 10 -7.67 7.50 3.45
N ASN A 11 -6.87 8.04 4.36
CA ASN A 11 -5.79 8.97 4.01
C ASN A 11 -4.57 8.19 3.52
N VAL A 12 -4.14 8.47 2.29
CA VAL A 12 -2.99 7.82 1.64
C VAL A 12 -1.90 8.87 1.40
N GLY A 13 -0.73 8.68 2.00
CA GLY A 13 0.41 9.59 1.88
C GLY A 13 1.19 9.46 0.56
N PHE A 14 2.01 10.48 0.27
CA PHE A 14 2.71 10.69 -1.00
C PHE A 14 3.40 9.44 -1.57
N ALA A 15 4.14 8.70 -0.75
CA ALA A 15 4.89 7.51 -1.20
C ALA A 15 3.94 6.42 -1.75
N PHE A 16 2.82 6.18 -1.08
CA PHE A 16 1.83 5.18 -1.49
C PHE A 16 0.92 5.71 -2.59
N LEU A 17 0.62 7.01 -2.58
CA LEU A 17 -0.21 7.68 -3.57
C LEU A 17 0.42 7.62 -4.96
N ARG A 18 1.73 7.85 -5.07
CA ARG A 18 2.47 7.76 -6.33
C ARG A 18 2.40 6.35 -6.93
N PHE A 19 2.61 5.33 -6.09
CA PHE A 19 2.51 3.93 -6.51
C PHE A 19 1.07 3.58 -6.93
N TYR A 20 0.06 3.94 -6.13
CA TYR A 20 -1.35 3.70 -6.44
C TYR A 20 -1.78 4.31 -7.79
N LYS A 21 -1.32 5.52 -8.11
CA LYS A 21 -1.62 6.17 -9.40
C LYS A 21 -0.99 5.45 -10.60
N GLN A 22 0.12 4.74 -10.40
CA GLN A 22 0.78 3.96 -11.45
C GLN A 22 0.25 2.51 -11.53
N HIS A 23 -0.29 1.99 -10.42
CA HIS A 23 -0.70 0.60 -10.25
C HIS A 23 -2.15 0.50 -9.76
N PRO A 24 -3.15 0.86 -10.57
CA PRO A 24 -4.57 0.77 -10.16
C PRO A 24 -5.01 -0.67 -9.82
N GLU A 25 -4.26 -1.68 -10.27
CA GLU A 25 -4.53 -3.10 -10.01
C GLU A 25 -4.35 -3.53 -8.54
N ILE A 26 -3.68 -2.73 -7.69
CA ILE A 26 -3.66 -2.96 -6.23
C ILE A 26 -5.03 -2.75 -5.56
N GLY A 27 -5.96 -2.10 -6.27
CA GLY A 27 -7.30 -1.79 -5.78
C GLY A 27 -7.34 -0.62 -4.80
N VAL A 28 -8.51 -0.35 -4.22
CA VAL A 28 -8.73 0.78 -3.30
C VAL A 28 -8.10 0.53 -1.93
N PRO A 29 -7.71 1.57 -1.17
CA PRO A 29 -7.30 1.40 0.23
C PRO A 29 -8.46 0.86 1.08
N VAL A 30 -8.13 -0.01 2.04
CA VAL A 30 -9.08 -0.71 2.91
C VAL A 30 -8.80 -0.53 4.40
N GLY A 31 -7.90 0.39 4.75
CA GLY A 31 -7.52 0.70 6.14
C GLY A 31 -6.76 2.02 6.22
N GLU A 32 -6.54 2.51 7.44
CA GLU A 32 -5.72 3.72 7.63
C GLU A 32 -4.23 3.41 7.44
N GLN A 33 -3.49 4.40 6.92
CA GLN A 33 -2.03 4.33 6.87
C GLN A 33 -1.47 4.27 8.29
N ASN A 34 -0.60 3.30 8.54
CA ASN A 34 0.11 3.19 9.81
C ASN A 34 1.55 3.68 9.64
N GLY A 35 1.99 4.64 10.46
CA GLY A 35 3.40 5.07 10.61
C GLY A 35 3.92 6.11 9.60
N ASP A 36 4.88 6.93 10.05
CA ASP A 36 5.46 8.05 9.29
C ASP A 36 6.72 7.69 8.46
N VAL A 37 7.63 6.84 8.98
CA VAL A 37 8.97 6.59 8.36
C VAL A 37 9.26 5.10 8.10
N GLY A 38 8.34 4.22 8.53
CA GLY A 38 8.40 2.76 8.33
C GLY A 38 7.01 2.18 8.14
N GLY A 39 6.13 3.01 7.58
CA GLY A 39 4.70 2.77 7.60
C GLY A 39 4.23 1.79 6.55
N TYR A 40 2.96 1.39 6.65
CA TYR A 40 2.30 0.60 5.63
C TYR A 40 0.86 1.07 5.37
N GLN A 41 0.40 0.83 4.16
CA GLN A 41 -0.97 1.06 3.70
C GLN A 41 -1.51 -0.23 3.09
N ASN A 42 -2.67 -0.66 3.55
CA ASN A 42 -3.37 -1.80 2.99
C ASN A 42 -4.32 -1.35 1.87
N PHE A 43 -4.25 -2.05 0.75
CA PHE A 43 -5.14 -1.97 -0.39
C PHE A 43 -5.86 -3.30 -0.58
N LEU A 44 -6.94 -3.30 -1.36
CA LEU A 44 -7.78 -4.46 -1.59
C LEU A 44 -6.98 -5.70 -2.04
N ASN A 45 -6.00 -5.51 -2.93
CA ASN A 45 -5.21 -6.58 -3.52
C ASN A 45 -3.72 -6.53 -3.14
N ALA A 46 -3.28 -5.56 -2.33
CA ALA A 46 -1.87 -5.45 -1.95
C ALA A 46 -1.66 -4.72 -0.63
N LYS A 47 -0.54 -4.99 0.04
CA LYS A 47 0.01 -4.12 1.08
C LYS A 47 1.21 -3.38 0.52
N LEU A 48 1.24 -2.07 0.72
CA LEU A 48 2.42 -1.25 0.48
C LEU A 48 3.12 -0.94 1.79
N SER A 49 4.43 -1.12 1.84
CA SER A 49 5.26 -0.76 2.99
C SER A 49 6.36 0.20 2.55
N TRP A 50 6.58 1.26 3.31
CA TRP A 50 7.64 2.23 3.05
C TRP A 50 8.84 1.92 3.94
N THR A 51 10.03 1.76 3.35
CA THR A 51 11.27 1.48 4.09
C THR A 51 12.12 2.73 4.35
N GLY A 52 11.61 3.93 4.05
CA GLY A 52 12.39 5.17 4.05
C GLY A 52 13.00 5.51 2.69
N GLU A 53 13.26 4.51 1.85
CA GLU A 53 13.88 4.67 0.53
C GLU A 53 13.04 4.06 -0.61
N LYS A 54 12.26 3.01 -0.33
CA LYS A 54 11.51 2.26 -1.34
C LYS A 54 10.11 1.87 -0.85
N VAL A 55 9.17 1.72 -1.79
CA VAL A 55 7.89 1.05 -1.53
C VAL A 55 8.05 -0.44 -1.82
N GLU A 56 7.90 -1.26 -0.80
CA GLU A 56 7.75 -2.71 -0.95
C GLU A 56 6.28 -3.06 -1.16
N VAL A 57 6.02 -3.91 -2.16
CA VAL A 57 4.66 -4.30 -2.56
C VAL A 57 4.46 -5.78 -2.25
N TYR A 58 3.39 -6.06 -1.55
CA TYR A 58 3.00 -7.39 -1.10
C TYR A 58 1.64 -7.71 -1.73
N TRP A 59 1.62 -8.43 -2.86
CA TRP A 59 0.41 -8.79 -3.60
C TRP A 59 -0.38 -9.91 -2.93
N VAL A 60 -1.68 -9.73 -2.78
CA VAL A 60 -2.61 -10.74 -2.27
C VAL A 60 -3.21 -11.49 -3.46
N SER A 61 -3.01 -12.81 -3.54
CA SER A 61 -3.42 -13.63 -4.69
C SER A 61 -4.92 -13.99 -4.73
N SER A 62 -5.76 -13.46 -3.84
CA SER A 62 -7.21 -13.72 -3.82
C SER A 62 -7.94 -12.65 -2.98
N ASN A 63 -9.21 -12.35 -3.31
CA ASN A 63 -10.16 -11.40 -2.67
C ASN A 63 -10.40 -11.54 -1.15
N ALA A 64 -9.54 -12.26 -0.43
CA ALA A 64 -9.55 -12.35 1.01
C ALA A 64 -8.69 -11.21 1.58
N ALA A 65 -9.33 -10.16 2.08
CA ALA A 65 -8.64 -9.17 2.91
C ALA A 65 -8.11 -9.86 4.20
N PRO A 66 -6.98 -9.40 4.78
CA PRO A 66 -6.06 -10.28 5.50
C PRO A 66 -6.28 -10.30 7.03
N ASP A 67 -6.44 -11.50 7.61
CA ASP A 67 -6.17 -11.77 9.04
C ASP A 67 -4.75 -12.40 9.24
N TRP A 68 -4.02 -12.62 8.13
CA TRP A 68 -2.95 -13.61 7.98
C TRP A 68 -2.16 -13.26 6.70
N MET A 69 -1.03 -12.56 6.78
CA MET A 69 -0.11 -12.48 5.62
C MET A 69 0.79 -13.71 5.57
N ASP A 70 0.18 -14.90 5.55
CA ASP A 70 0.89 -16.17 5.37
C ASP A 70 0.76 -16.56 3.89
N GLY A 71 1.86 -16.40 3.13
CA GLY A 71 1.95 -16.83 1.72
C GLY A 71 2.11 -15.72 0.66
N GLN A 72 3.04 -14.78 0.84
CA GLN A 72 3.28 -13.67 -0.11
C GLN A 72 4.45 -13.94 -1.08
N GLU A 73 4.25 -13.62 -2.37
CA GLU A 73 5.32 -13.46 -3.36
C GLU A 73 5.85 -12.01 -3.27
N LYS A 74 7.02 -11.82 -2.65
CA LYS A 74 7.62 -10.50 -2.43
C LYS A 74 8.13 -9.93 -3.77
N LYS A 75 7.62 -8.77 -4.19
CA LYS A 75 8.20 -7.99 -5.30
C LYS A 75 8.54 -6.58 -4.85
N GLN A 76 9.80 -6.19 -5.06
CA GLN A 76 10.29 -4.85 -4.76
C GLN A 76 10.22 -3.99 -6.01
N PHE A 77 9.70 -2.78 -5.88
CA PHE A 77 9.61 -1.81 -6.96
C PHE A 77 10.31 -0.52 -6.53
N GLU A 78 11.11 0.07 -7.42
CA GLU A 78 11.67 1.41 -7.21
C GLU A 78 10.61 2.46 -7.56
N VAL A 79 10.50 3.50 -6.74
CA VAL A 79 9.42 4.49 -6.77
C VAL A 79 9.77 5.70 -7.61
#